data_AF-A0AA43S3V5-F1
#
_entry.id   AF-A0AA43S3V5-F1
#
_cell.length_a   1.000
_cell.length_b   1.000
_cell.length_c   1.000
_cell.angle_alpha   90.00
_cell.angle_beta   90.00
_cell.angle_gamma   90.00
#
_symmetry.space_group_name_H-M   'P 1'
#
loop_
_entity.id
_entity.type
_entity.pdbx_description
1 polymer ?
#
loop_
_entity_poly.entity_id
_entity_poly.type
_entity_poly.pdbx_seq_one_letter_code
_entity_poly.pdbx_strand_id
1 'polypeptide(L)'
;MKYKQSKKQNQRITRISDKTLVVGADIAKEIHVARAIDYRGIELGKDCVFSNTRSGLEELVQWMKELQQEHAKSDVLFGIEPTGHYWFNLAEYLGQ
;
A
#
# COMPACT_ATOMS: atom_id res chain seq x y z
N MET A 1 11.53 13.24 25.63
CA MET A 1 11.98 12.08 24.83
C MET A 1 12.73 12.60 23.61
N LYS A 2 14.01 12.27 23.43
CA LYS A 2 14.80 12.75 22.28
C LYS A 2 14.59 11.81 21.10
N TYR A 3 13.62 12.11 20.23
CA TYR A 3 13.46 11.40 18.97
C TYR A 3 14.57 11.86 18.01
N LYS A 4 15.64 11.07 17.91
CA LYS A 4 16.71 11.30 16.93
C LYS A 4 16.25 10.71 15.59
N GLN A 5 15.22 11.32 14.99
CA GLN A 5 14.78 10.98 13.64
C GLN A 5 15.95 11.19 12.68
N SER A 6 16.37 10.11 12.01
CA SER A 6 17.39 10.17 10.96
C SER A 6 16.87 11.01 9.80
N LYS A 7 17.70 11.86 9.19
CA LYS A 7 17.35 12.67 7.99
C LYS A 7 16.64 11.81 6.91
N LYS A 8 17.00 10.53 6.78
CA LYS A 8 16.39 9.60 5.81
C LYS A 8 14.94 9.22 6.12
N GLN A 9 14.59 9.04 7.40
CA GLN A 9 13.21 8.72 7.79
C GLN A 9 12.31 9.93 7.57
N ASN A 10 12.77 11.12 7.95
CA ASN A 10 12.01 12.34 7.75
C ASN A 10 11.79 12.63 6.27
N GLN A 11 12.80 12.43 5.43
CA GLN A 11 12.65 12.51 3.97
C GLN A 11 11.57 11.57 3.40
N ARG A 12 11.40 10.36 3.98
CA ARG A 12 10.35 9.43 3.54
C ARG A 12 8.97 9.90 3.96
N ILE A 13 8.83 10.37 5.20
CA ILE A 13 7.55 10.89 5.72
C ILE A 13 7.13 12.15 4.94
N THR A 14 8.06 13.07 4.69
CA THR A 14 7.76 14.33 3.96
C THR A 14 7.37 14.11 2.49
N ARG A 15 7.56 12.90 1.93
CA ARG A 15 7.07 12.56 0.59
C ARG A 15 5.59 12.21 0.57
N ILE A 16 5.00 11.88 1.72
CA ILE A 16 3.57 11.61 1.85
C ILE A 16 2.85 12.96 1.90
N SER A 17 1.93 13.17 0.96
CA SER A 17 1.17 14.42 0.83
C SER A 17 -0.33 14.14 0.76
N ASP A 18 -1.15 15.20 0.71
CA ASP A 18 -2.59 15.08 0.51
C ASP A 18 -2.98 14.35 -0.79
N LYS A 19 -2.04 14.26 -1.75
CA LYS A 19 -2.18 13.56 -3.02
C LYS A 19 -1.81 12.08 -2.98
N THR A 20 -1.24 11.61 -1.87
CA THR A 20 -0.80 10.23 -1.72
C THR A 20 -1.91 9.35 -1.15
N LEU A 21 -2.20 8.24 -1.82
CA LEU A 21 -2.89 7.07 -1.29
C LEU A 21 -1.85 6.18 -0.61
N VAL A 22 -1.94 6.01 0.71
CA VAL A 22 -1.03 5.12 1.44
C VAL A 22 -1.72 3.78 1.59
N VAL A 23 -1.12 2.72 1.07
CA VAL A 23 -1.65 1.36 1.11
C VAL A 23 -0.72 0.49 1.93
N GLY A 24 -1.27 -0.20 2.93
CA GLY A 24 -0.59 -1.24 3.69
C GLY A 24 -1.19 -2.60 3.40
N ALA A 25 -0.37 -3.61 3.10
CA ALA A 25 -0.82 -4.98 2.89
C ALA A 25 -0.18 -5.96 3.87
N ASP A 26 -1.03 -6.78 4.50
CA ASP A 26 -0.65 -7.98 5.23
C ASP A 26 -0.60 -9.16 4.24
N ILE A 27 0.57 -9.79 4.16
CA ILE A 27 0.88 -10.83 3.19
C ILE A 27 0.88 -12.18 3.89
N ALA A 28 0.18 -13.16 3.31
CA ALA A 28 0.19 -14.55 3.71
C ALA A 28 0.41 -15.47 2.50
N LYS A 29 0.26 -16.79 2.65
CA LYS A 29 0.55 -17.73 1.55
C LYS A 29 -0.40 -17.57 0.36
N GLU A 30 -1.70 -17.59 0.63
CA GLU A 30 -2.75 -17.71 -0.38
C GLU A 30 -3.59 -16.44 -0.51
N ILE A 31 -3.93 -15.81 0.63
CA ILE A 31 -4.84 -14.65 0.70
C ILE A 31 -4.12 -13.50 1.42
N HIS A 32 -4.25 -12.31 0.86
CA HIS A 32 -3.67 -11.07 1.36
C HIS A 32 -4.80 -10.10 1.74
N VAL A 33 -4.49 -9.16 2.63
CA VAL A 33 -5.42 -8.09 2.99
C VAL A 33 -4.71 -6.75 2.87
N ALA A 34 -5.26 -5.83 2.09
CA ALA A 34 -4.77 -4.46 1.95
C ALA A 34 -5.76 -3.44 2.52
N ARG A 35 -5.21 -2.39 3.12
CA ARG A 35 -5.94 -1.23 3.66
C ARG A 35 -5.35 0.06 3.11
N ALA A 36 -6.22 1.03 2.84
CA ALA A 36 -5.83 2.35 2.35
C ALA A 36 -6.13 3.43 3.39
N ILE A 37 -5.20 4.38 3.52
CA ILE A 37 -5.34 5.55 4.36
C ILE A 37 -4.87 6.81 3.61
N ASP A 38 -5.35 7.98 4.02
CA ASP A 38 -4.77 9.24 3.60
C ASP A 38 -3.48 9.59 4.38
N TYR A 39 -2.83 10.70 4.03
CA TYR A 39 -1.63 11.19 4.70
C TYR A 39 -1.79 11.50 6.19
N ARG A 40 -3.03 11.60 6.69
CA ARG A 40 -3.35 11.83 8.10
C ARG A 40 -3.65 10.51 8.83
N GLY A 41 -3.67 9.39 8.12
CA GLY A 41 -4.00 8.08 8.65
C GLY A 41 -5.50 7.79 8.73
N ILE A 42 -6.34 8.53 8.00
CA ILE A 42 -7.78 8.28 7.92
C ILE A 42 -8.02 7.19 6.86
N GLU A 43 -8.78 6.15 7.22
CA GLU A 43 -9.14 5.05 6.32
C GLU A 43 -9.94 5.53 5.10
N LEU A 44 -9.61 4.98 3.94
CA LEU A 44 -10.22 5.26 2.65
C LEU A 44 -10.81 3.97 2.07
N GLY A 45 -12.13 3.87 2.07
CA GLY A 45 -12.86 2.72 1.52
C GLY A 45 -12.79 1.46 2.40
N LYS A 46 -13.17 0.34 1.81
CA LYS A 46 -13.12 -0.99 2.46
C LYS A 46 -11.80 -1.69 2.17
N ASP A 47 -11.42 -2.59 3.08
CA ASP A 47 -10.31 -3.53 2.91
C ASP A 47 -10.42 -4.30 1.59
N CYS A 48 -9.28 -4.50 0.93
CA CYS A 48 -9.15 -5.36 -0.23
C CYS A 48 -8.61 -6.72 0.20
N VAL A 49 -9.40 -7.77 0.00
CA VAL A 49 -8.96 -9.15 0.19
C VAL A 49 -8.69 -9.75 -1.18
N PHE A 50 -7.47 -10.21 -1.41
CA PHE A 50 -7.03 -10.68 -2.73
C PHE A 50 -6.14 -11.91 -2.61
N SER A 51 -6.07 -12.72 -3.67
CA SER A 51 -5.27 -13.95 -3.68
C SER A 51 -3.86 -13.73 -4.23
N ASN A 52 -2.93 -14.63 -3.88
CA ASN A 52 -1.57 -14.66 -4.43
C ASN A 52 -1.52 -15.27 -5.85
N THR A 53 -2.43 -14.82 -6.71
CA THR A 53 -2.57 -15.21 -8.11
C THR A 53 -2.55 -13.96 -8.97
N ARG A 54 -2.29 -14.09 -10.28
CA ARG A 54 -2.33 -12.95 -11.19
C ARG A 54 -3.67 -12.20 -11.12
N SER A 55 -4.80 -12.90 -11.11
CA SER A 55 -6.12 -12.25 -11.02
C SER A 55 -6.32 -11.52 -9.69
N GLY A 56 -5.84 -12.07 -8.58
CA GLY A 56 -5.88 -11.37 -7.29
C GLY A 56 -5.01 -10.10 -7.27
N LEU A 57 -3.86 -10.13 -7.94
CA LEU A 57 -3.02 -8.93 -8.10
C LEU A 57 -3.64 -7.89 -9.03
N GLU A 58 -4.36 -8.32 -10.07
CA GLU A 58 -5.16 -7.43 -10.93
C GLU A 58 -6.31 -6.77 -10.14
N GLU A 59 -7.00 -7.52 -9.26
CA GLU A 59 -8.02 -7.00 -8.34
C GLU A 59 -7.44 -5.94 -7.40
N LEU A 60 -6.26 -6.17 -6.82
CA LEU A 60 -5.57 -5.19 -5.98
C LEU A 60 -5.31 -3.88 -6.74
N VAL A 61 -4.81 -3.96 -7.97
CA VAL A 61 -4.52 -2.78 -8.80
C VAL A 61 -5.79 -2.02 -9.15
N GLN A 62 -6.86 -2.75 -9.49
CA GLN A 62 -8.15 -2.14 -9.80
C GLN A 62 -8.73 -1.42 -8.58
N TRP A 63 -8.68 -2.06 -7.40
CA TRP A 63 -9.10 -1.46 -6.14
C TRP A 63 -8.30 -0.19 -5.81
N MET A 64 -6.97 -0.19 -5.99
CA MET A 64 -6.16 1.02 -5.78
C MET A 64 -6.56 2.15 -6.73
N LYS A 65 -6.80 1.85 -8.02
CA LYS A 65 -7.23 2.84 -9.02
C LYS A 65 -8.58 3.45 -8.69
N GLU A 66 -9.52 2.66 -8.22
CA GLU A 66 -10.85 3.13 -7.79
C GLU A 66 -10.72 4.12 -6.63
N LEU A 67 -9.94 3.78 -5.60
CA LEU A 67 -9.68 4.69 -4.48
C LEU A 67 -8.93 5.95 -4.89
N GLN A 68 -7.98 5.83 -5.83
CA GLN A 68 -7.29 7.00 -6.39
C GLN A 68 -8.26 7.96 -7.07
N GLN A 69 -9.19 7.42 -7.86
CA GLN A 69 -10.22 8.21 -8.55
C GLN A 69 -11.20 8.83 -7.56
N GLU A 70 -11.74 8.04 -6.63
CA GLU A 70 -12.74 8.47 -5.65
C GLU A 70 -12.20 9.58 -4.73
N HIS A 71 -10.94 9.48 -4.30
CA HIS A 71 -10.34 10.41 -3.34
C HIS A 71 -9.32 11.37 -3.96
N ALA A 72 -9.30 11.48 -5.29
CA ALA A 72 -8.43 12.37 -6.06
C ALA A 72 -6.93 12.27 -5.68
N LYS A 73 -6.42 11.04 -5.58
CA LYS A 73 -5.03 10.73 -5.25
C LYS A 73 -4.22 10.44 -6.52
N SER A 74 -3.15 11.19 -6.75
CA SER A 74 -2.28 11.02 -7.91
C SER A 74 -1.15 10.02 -7.67
N ASP A 75 -0.78 9.80 -6.41
CA ASP A 75 0.37 9.01 -6.02
C ASP A 75 -0.05 7.85 -5.13
N VAL A 76 0.65 6.72 -5.23
CA VAL A 76 0.45 5.57 -4.34
C VAL A 76 1.76 5.26 -3.62
N LEU A 77 1.68 5.17 -2.29
CA LEU A 77 2.74 4.60 -1.47
C LEU A 77 2.27 3.24 -0.96
N PHE A 78 2.83 2.18 -1.52
CA PHE A 78 2.48 0.80 -1.14
C PHE A 78 3.54 0.22 -0.19
N GLY A 79 3.10 -0.18 1.00
CA GLY A 79 3.92 -0.84 2.02
C GLY A 79 3.43 -2.25 2.29
N ILE A 80 4.36 -3.17 2.51
CA ILE A 80 4.06 -4.56 2.87
C ILE A 80 4.64 -4.90 4.23
N GLU A 81 3.92 -5.69 5.01
CA GLU A 81 4.50 -6.47 6.09
C GLU A 81 4.97 -7.82 5.53
N PRO A 82 6.29 -8.07 5.41
CA PRO A 82 6.78 -9.27 4.75
C PRO A 82 6.62 -10.51 5.63
N THR A 83 5.81 -11.45 5.17
CA THR A 83 5.70 -12.80 5.75
C THR A 83 6.32 -13.82 4.79
N GLY A 84 7.51 -14.34 5.14
CA GLY A 84 8.22 -15.32 4.31
C GLY A 84 8.55 -14.79 2.91
N HIS A 85 8.42 -15.64 1.89
CA HIS A 85 8.69 -15.31 0.49
C HIS A 85 7.42 -14.99 -0.32
N TYR A 86 6.25 -14.97 0.32
CA TYR A 86 4.97 -14.87 -0.40
C TYR A 86 4.75 -13.51 -1.08
N TRP A 87 5.48 -12.49 -0.65
CA TRP A 87 5.45 -11.16 -1.26
C TRP A 87 6.22 -11.07 -2.60
N PHE A 88 7.00 -12.09 -2.99
CA PHE A 88 7.81 -12.03 -4.20
C PHE A 88 6.96 -11.83 -5.46
N ASN A 89 5.86 -12.58 -5.59
CA ASN A 89 4.94 -12.44 -6.72
C ASN A 89 4.36 -11.03 -6.81
N LEU A 90 3.96 -10.46 -5.66
CA LEU A 90 3.44 -9.10 -5.57
C LEU A 90 4.49 -8.07 -5.97
N ALA A 91 5.73 -8.20 -5.49
CA ALA A 91 6.83 -7.29 -5.83
C ALA A 91 7.25 -7.40 -7.30
N GLU A 92 7.30 -8.61 -7.86
CA GLU A 92 7.57 -8.82 -9.28
C GLU A 92 6.47 -8.21 -10.14
N TYR A 93 5.21 -8.37 -9.75
CA TYR A 93 4.06 -7.85 -10.49
C TYR A 93 3.97 -6.31 -10.45
N LEU A 94 4.17 -5.69 -9.28
CA LEU A 94 4.13 -4.23 -9.12
C LEU A 94 5.42 -3.52 -9.56
N GLY A 95 6.52 -4.26 -9.74
CA GLY A 95 7.80 -3.73 -10.20
C GLY A 95 7.94 -3.62 -11.72
N GLN A 96 6.96 -4.13 -12.48
CA GLN A 96 6.83 -3.97 -13.94
C GLN A 96 6.22 -2.61 -14.28
#